data_AF-A0A380EDJ4-F1
#
_entry.id   AF-A0A380EDJ4-F1
#
_cell.length_a   1.000
_cell.length_b   1.000
_cell.length_c   1.000
_cell.angle_alpha   90.00
_cell.angle_beta   90.00
_cell.angle_gamma   90.00
#
_symmetry.space_group_name_H-M   'P 1'
#
loop_
_entity.id
_entity.type
_entity.pdbx_description
1 polymer ?
#
loop_
_entity_poly.entity_id
_entity_poly.type
_entity_poly.pdbx_seq_one_letter_code
_entity_poly.pdbx_strand_id
1 'polypeptide(L)'
;MTRPTNNKFILPIITFIIFLGIWEMVIIIGHYQPVLLPGPALVGKSIWSFIVTGEIFQHLAISLWRFVAGFVVALLVAIPLGFLLGRNRWLYNAIEPLFQLIRPISPIAWAPLLFYGLVLVVCQRLRLFLSLLFSQLCSILLKALETLNLNI
;
A
#
# COMPACT_ATOMS: atom_id res chain seq x y z
N MET A 1 -39.40 -29.53 -1.80
CA MET A 1 -38.15 -29.91 -1.10
C MET A 1 -37.10 -30.28 -2.15
N THR A 2 -36.31 -29.30 -2.62
CA THR A 2 -35.24 -29.53 -3.60
C THR A 2 -33.91 -29.73 -2.87
N ARG A 3 -33.22 -30.83 -3.18
CA ARG A 3 -31.96 -31.25 -2.53
C ARG A 3 -30.90 -30.13 -2.59
N PRO A 4 -30.16 -29.83 -1.51
CA PRO A 4 -29.00 -28.96 -1.59
C PRO A 4 -27.94 -29.65 -2.45
N THR A 5 -27.82 -29.25 -3.71
CA THR A 5 -26.84 -29.81 -4.63
C THR A 5 -25.45 -29.33 -4.25
N ASN A 6 -24.58 -30.29 -3.91
CA ASN A 6 -23.14 -30.10 -3.64
C ASN A 6 -22.36 -29.48 -4.83
N ASN A 7 -23.03 -29.21 -5.95
CA ASN A 7 -22.46 -28.66 -7.18
C ASN A 7 -22.18 -27.15 -7.14
N LYS A 8 -22.68 -26.40 -6.13
CA LYS A 8 -22.43 -24.95 -6.05
C LYS A 8 -20.96 -24.58 -5.90
N PHE A 9 -20.15 -25.45 -5.29
CA PHE A 9 -18.71 -25.23 -5.13
C PHE A 9 -17.86 -25.88 -6.22
N ILE A 10 -18.36 -26.95 -6.83
CA ILE A 10 -17.64 -27.71 -7.86
C ILE A 10 -17.51 -26.90 -9.16
N LEU A 11 -18.57 -26.20 -9.59
CA LEU A 11 -18.53 -25.38 -10.80
C LEU A 11 -17.49 -24.25 -10.74
N PRO A 12 -17.44 -23.41 -9.67
CA PRO A 12 -16.43 -22.36 -9.54
C PRO A 12 -14.98 -22.88 -9.52
N ILE A 13 -14.74 -24.03 -8.88
CA ILE A 13 -13.41 -24.63 -8.81
C ILE A 13 -12.96 -25.09 -10.20
N ILE A 14 -13.84 -25.74 -10.96
CA ILE A 14 -13.54 -26.19 -12.32
C ILE A 14 -13.26 -24.98 -13.23
N THR A 15 -14.07 -23.93 -13.18
CA THR A 15 -13.83 -22.73 -14.00
C THR A 15 -12.52 -22.06 -13.63
N PHE A 16 -12.15 -22.03 -12.34
CA PHE A 16 -10.88 -21.49 -11.89
C PHE A 16 -9.67 -22.31 -12.37
N ILE A 17 -9.75 -23.64 -12.31
CA ILE A 17 -8.68 -24.53 -12.82
C ILE A 17 -8.52 -24.36 -14.34
N ILE A 18 -9.63 -24.30 -15.09
CA ILE A 18 -9.60 -24.07 -16.54
C ILE A 18 -8.94 -22.74 -16.85
N PHE A 19 -9.28 -21.68 -16.12
CA PHE A 19 -8.65 -20.37 -16.27
C PHE A 19 -7.13 -20.42 -16.04
N LEU A 20 -6.67 -21.09 -14.97
CA LEU A 20 -5.24 -21.28 -14.71
C LEU A 20 -4.54 -22.06 -15.83
N GLY A 21 -5.20 -23.10 -16.35
CA GLY A 21 -4.69 -23.89 -17.48
C GLY A 21 -4.53 -23.06 -18.75
N ILE A 22 -5.54 -22.25 -19.08
CA ILE A 22 -5.47 -21.32 -20.23
C ILE A 22 -4.34 -20.32 -20.03
N TRP A 23 -4.19 -19.77 -18.82
CA TRP A 23 -3.14 -18.80 -18.51
C TRP A 23 -1.74 -19.39 -18.70
N GLU A 24 -1.49 -20.61 -18.19
CA GLU A 24 -0.22 -21.31 -18.39
C GLU A 24 0.01 -21.60 -19.89
N MET A 25 -1.02 -22.02 -20.64
CA MET A 25 -0.91 -22.25 -22.08
C MET A 25 -0.55 -20.97 -22.86
N VAL A 26 -1.16 -19.83 -22.51
CA VAL A 26 -0.86 -18.53 -23.14
C VAL A 26 0.60 -18.13 -22.93
N ILE A 27 1.16 -18.43 -21.75
CA ILE A 27 2.56 -18.11 -21.44
C ILE A 27 3.52 -19.00 -22.22
N ILE A 28 3.22 -20.31 -22.31
CA ILE A 28 4.05 -21.28 -23.04
C ILE A 28 4.04 -20.95 -24.54
N ILE A 29 2.87 -20.66 -25.13
CA ILE A 29 2.74 -20.36 -26.56
C ILE A 29 3.35 -18.98 -26.89
N GLY A 30 3.11 -17.98 -26.03
CA GLY A 30 3.55 -16.60 -26.25
C GLY A 30 5.03 -16.33 -25.99
N HIS A 31 5.79 -17.31 -25.44
CA HIS A 31 7.22 -17.18 -25.12
C HIS A 31 7.55 -15.91 -24.30
N TYR A 32 6.63 -15.50 -23.43
CA TYR A 32 6.82 -14.31 -22.61
C TYR A 32 7.96 -14.51 -21.62
N GLN A 33 8.78 -13.47 -21.43
CA GLN A 33 9.84 -13.52 -20.43
C GLN A 33 9.21 -13.69 -19.03
N PRO A 34 9.75 -14.58 -18.16
CA PRO A 34 9.21 -14.84 -16.83
C PRO A 34 9.13 -13.61 -15.91
N VAL A 35 9.90 -12.57 -16.24
CA VAL A 35 9.89 -11.26 -15.57
C VAL A 35 8.62 -10.46 -15.88
N LEU A 36 8.06 -10.60 -17.08
CA LEU A 36 6.88 -9.85 -17.52
C LEU A 36 5.58 -10.59 -17.18
N LEU A 37 5.58 -11.92 -17.32
CA LEU A 37 4.41 -12.77 -17.09
C LEU A 37 4.86 -14.12 -16.51
N PRO A 38 5.03 -14.22 -15.18
CA PRO A 38 5.33 -15.49 -14.54
C PRO A 38 4.11 -16.42 -14.59
N GLY A 39 4.32 -17.68 -15.03
CA GLY A 39 3.27 -18.69 -15.05
C GLY A 39 2.75 -19.05 -13.66
N PRO A 40 1.46 -19.40 -13.51
CA PRO A 40 0.91 -19.84 -12.23
C PRO A 40 1.70 -21.00 -11.60
N ALA A 41 2.31 -21.89 -12.41
CA ALA A 41 3.17 -22.95 -11.89
C ALA A 41 4.47 -22.41 -11.23
N LEU A 42 5.07 -21.37 -11.81
CA LEU A 42 6.25 -20.70 -11.24
C LEU A 42 5.89 -19.94 -9.97
N VAL A 43 4.75 -19.25 -9.95
CA VAL A 43 4.25 -18.57 -8.76
C VAL A 43 4.04 -19.56 -7.61
N GLY A 44 3.44 -20.72 -7.88
CA GLY A 44 3.26 -21.78 -6.88
C GLY A 44 4.58 -22.30 -6.31
N LYS A 45 5.61 -22.51 -7.15
CA LYS A 45 6.95 -22.90 -6.70
C LYS A 45 7.60 -21.84 -5.83
N SER A 46 7.50 -20.56 -6.21
CA SER A 46 8.05 -19.45 -5.42
C SER A 46 7.36 -19.30 -4.07
N ILE A 47 6.03 -19.44 -4.02
CA ILE A 47 5.29 -19.45 -2.76
C ILE A 47 5.77 -20.59 -1.87
N TRP A 48 5.90 -21.80 -2.43
CA TRP A 48 6.40 -22.95 -1.69
C TRP A 48 7.83 -22.73 -1.16
N SER A 49 8.73 -22.20 -1.99
CA SER A 49 10.09 -21.91 -1.56
C SER A 49 10.11 -20.88 -0.44
N PHE A 50 9.31 -19.81 -0.51
CA PHE A 50 9.25 -18.79 0.53
C PHE A 50 8.68 -19.33 1.86
N ILE A 51 7.73 -20.27 1.80
CA ILE A 51 7.20 -20.94 2.99
C ILE A 51 8.29 -21.80 3.64
N VAL A 52 9.02 -22.59 2.85
CA VAL A 52 10.05 -23.51 3.34
C VAL A 52 11.28 -22.76 3.86
N THR A 53 11.70 -21.67 3.20
CA THR A 53 12.85 -20.87 3.64
C THR A 53 12.53 -19.96 4.82
N GLY A 54 11.25 -19.72 5.11
CA GLY A 54 10.82 -18.78 6.15
C GLY A 54 11.08 -17.31 5.82
N GLU A 55 11.50 -16.99 4.59
CA GLU A 55 11.76 -15.63 4.13
C GLU A 55 10.53 -14.73 4.19
N ILE A 56 9.32 -15.32 4.15
CA ILE A 56 8.05 -14.59 4.33
C ILE A 56 8.08 -13.76 5.62
N PHE A 57 8.58 -14.32 6.72
CA PHE A 57 8.64 -13.62 7.99
C PHE A 57 9.62 -12.44 7.95
N GLN A 58 10.75 -12.59 7.24
CA GLN A 58 11.71 -11.51 7.07
C GLN A 58 11.11 -10.38 6.21
N HIS A 59 10.48 -10.72 5.08
CA HIS A 59 9.81 -9.73 4.23
C HIS A 59 8.67 -9.02 4.94
N LEU A 60 7.89 -9.75 5.73
CA LEU A 60 6.84 -9.20 6.57
C LEU A 60 7.42 -8.27 7.63
N ALA A 61 8.44 -8.71 8.37
CA ALA A 61 9.08 -7.92 9.41
C ALA A 61 9.69 -6.63 8.87
N ILE A 62 10.37 -6.68 7.73
CA ILE A 62 10.95 -5.49 7.08
C ILE A 62 9.84 -4.52 6.65
N SER A 63 8.76 -5.02 6.05
CA SER A 63 7.63 -4.19 5.61
C SER A 63 6.92 -3.55 6.80
N LEU A 64 6.68 -4.33 7.85
CA LEU A 64 6.05 -3.88 9.09
C LEU A 64 6.94 -2.87 9.82
N TRP A 65 8.24 -3.12 9.94
CA TRP A 65 9.20 -2.20 10.54
C TRP A 65 9.20 -0.85 9.83
N ARG A 66 9.24 -0.85 8.49
CA ARG A 66 9.17 0.40 7.69
C ARG A 66 7.87 1.15 7.95
N PHE A 67 6.74 0.44 8.02
CA PHE A 67 5.45 1.04 8.31
C PHE A 67 5.43 1.67 9.72
N VAL A 68 5.81 0.90 10.74
CA VAL A 68 5.82 1.36 12.14
C VAL A 68 6.79 2.51 12.34
N ALA A 69 8.00 2.43 11.81
CA ALA A 69 8.98 3.51 11.92
C ALA A 69 8.48 4.80 11.24
N GLY A 70 7.86 4.70 10.06
CA GLY A 70 7.28 5.86 9.37
C GLY A 70 6.11 6.46 10.15
N PHE A 71 5.26 5.60 10.73
CA PHE A 71 4.13 6.00 11.57
C PHE A 71 4.57 6.71 12.85
N VAL A 72 5.58 6.20 13.56
CA VAL A 72 6.12 6.83 14.77
C VAL A 72 6.68 8.21 14.47
N VAL A 73 7.49 8.34 13.42
CA VAL A 73 8.04 9.64 13.00
C VAL A 73 6.91 10.59 12.60
N ALA A 74 5.91 10.11 11.84
CA ALA A 74 4.76 10.90 11.46
C ALA A 74 3.97 11.39 12.68
N LEU A 75 3.74 10.56 13.71
CA LEU A 75 3.09 10.95 14.96
C LEU A 75 3.86 12.07 15.67
N LEU A 76 5.18 11.89 15.83
CA LEU A 76 6.03 12.85 16.53
C LEU A 76 6.04 14.24 15.87
N VAL A 77 5.82 14.31 14.56
CA VAL A 77 5.78 15.57 13.80
C VAL A 77 4.36 16.12 13.67
N ALA A 78 3.40 15.26 13.33
CA ALA A 78 2.01 15.65 13.07
C ALA A 78 1.27 16.07 14.34
N ILE A 79 1.54 15.45 15.50
CA ILE A 79 0.85 15.81 16.76
C ILE A 79 1.22 17.24 17.20
N PRO A 80 2.51 17.63 17.31
CA PRO A 80 2.86 19.00 17.68
C PRO A 80 2.38 20.03 16.64
N LEU A 81 2.51 19.73 15.35
CA LEU A 81 2.01 20.61 14.29
C LEU A 81 0.50 20.79 14.35
N GLY A 82 -0.26 19.69 14.48
CA GLY A 82 -1.71 19.71 14.61
C GLY A 82 -2.16 20.51 15.84
N PHE A 83 -1.48 20.35 16.97
CA PHE A 83 -1.74 21.12 18.18
C PHE A 83 -1.47 22.63 18.00
N LEU A 84 -0.34 23.00 17.38
CA LEU A 84 0.01 24.40 17.12
C LEU A 84 -1.00 25.08 16.18
N LEU A 85 -1.41 24.36 15.12
CA LEU A 85 -2.40 24.83 14.16
C LEU A 85 -3.80 24.92 14.78
N GLY A 86 -4.20 23.94 15.60
CA GLY A 86 -5.49 23.95 16.27
C GLY A 86 -5.62 25.07 17.31
N ARG A 87 -4.52 25.49 17.94
CA ARG A 87 -4.53 26.61 18.91
C ARG A 87 -4.74 27.97 18.25
N ASN A 88 -4.30 28.17 17.00
CA ASN A 88 -4.36 29.47 16.33
C ASN A 88 -5.27 29.45 15.10
N ARG A 89 -6.48 30.01 15.23
CA ARG A 89 -7.49 30.04 14.17
C ARG A 89 -7.03 30.75 12.90
N TRP A 90 -6.21 31.80 13.04
CA TRP A 90 -5.68 32.53 11.88
C TRP A 90 -4.73 31.66 11.05
N LEU A 91 -3.85 30.91 11.73
CA LEU A 91 -2.89 30.01 11.08
C LEU A 91 -3.58 28.81 10.45
N TYR A 92 -4.61 28.26 11.10
CA TYR A 92 -5.45 27.21 10.53
C TYR A 92 -6.11 27.66 9.23
N ASN A 93 -6.79 28.80 9.22
CA ASN A 93 -7.50 29.32 8.03
C ASN A 93 -6.54 29.59 6.85
N ALA A 94 -5.28 29.94 7.12
CA ALA A 94 -4.28 30.16 6.07
C ALA A 94 -3.83 28.86 5.38
N ILE A 95 -3.75 27.75 6.13
CA ILE A 95 -3.20 26.47 5.64
C ILE A 95 -4.31 25.49 5.25
N GLU A 96 -5.53 25.69 5.75
CA GLU A 96 -6.73 24.91 5.41
C GLU A 96 -6.93 24.70 3.90
N PRO A 97 -6.77 25.70 3.01
CA PRO A 97 -6.89 25.49 1.56
C PRO A 97 -5.87 24.48 1.02
N LEU A 98 -4.63 24.51 1.52
CA LEU A 98 -3.59 23.55 1.13
C LEU A 98 -3.96 22.13 1.57
N PHE A 99 -4.52 21.98 2.77
CA PHE A 99 -5.00 20.69 3.27
C PHE A 99 -6.16 20.15 2.44
N GLN A 100 -7.10 21.00 2.03
CA GLN A 100 -8.22 20.59 1.17
C GLN A 100 -7.76 20.12 -0.21
N LEU A 101 -6.69 20.71 -0.76
CA LEU A 101 -6.07 20.25 -2.02
C LEU A 101 -5.40 18.88 -1.88
N ILE A 102 -4.81 18.60 -0.71
CA ILE A 102 -4.10 17.34 -0.45
C ILE A 102 -5.08 16.22 -0.05
N ARG A 103 -6.22 16.56 0.55
CA ARG A 103 -7.24 15.61 1.05
C ARG A 103 -7.67 14.52 0.06
N PRO A 104 -7.93 14.79 -1.24
CA PRO A 104 -8.34 13.75 -2.19
C PRO A 104 -7.18 12.94 -2.77
N ILE A 105 -5.92 13.28 -2.48
CA ILE A 105 -4.77 12.64 -3.11
C ILE A 105 -4.49 11.30 -2.43
N SER A 106 -4.78 10.22 -3.14
CA SER A 106 -4.43 8.87 -2.71
C SER A 106 -2.93 8.76 -2.41
N PRO A 107 -2.53 8.05 -1.33
CA PRO A 107 -1.12 7.80 -1.00
C PRO A 107 -0.28 7.27 -2.17
N ILE A 108 -0.90 6.50 -3.08
CA ILE A 108 -0.20 5.91 -4.23
C ILE A 108 0.13 6.94 -5.32
N ALA A 109 -0.63 8.04 -5.41
CA ALA A 109 -0.42 9.12 -6.39
C ALA A 109 0.83 9.95 -6.10
N TRP A 110 1.39 9.84 -4.88
CA TRP A 110 2.66 10.46 -4.52
C TRP A 110 3.86 9.69 -5.08
N ALA A 111 3.69 8.43 -5.48
CA ALA A 111 4.80 7.60 -5.94
C ALA A 111 5.52 8.22 -7.15
N PRO A 112 4.85 8.67 -8.24
CA PRO A 112 5.51 9.29 -9.39
C PRO A 112 6.29 10.56 -9.04
N LEU A 113 5.74 11.47 -8.22
CA LEU A 113 6.45 12.69 -7.80
C LEU A 113 7.76 12.36 -7.08
N LEU A 114 7.76 11.30 -6.28
CA LEU A 114 8.95 10.78 -5.60
C LEU A 114 9.88 10.00 -6.55
N PHE A 115 9.43 9.56 -7.73
CA PHE A 115 10.26 8.90 -8.76
C PHE A 115 11.13 9.90 -9.50
N TYR A 116 10.61 11.10 -9.75
CA TYR A 116 11.33 12.14 -10.48
C TYR A 116 12.14 13.10 -9.58
N GLY A 117 11.97 13.06 -8.27
CA GLY A 117 12.71 13.90 -7.32
C GLY A 117 14.22 13.59 -7.26
N LEU A 118 15.04 14.59 -7.56
CA LEU A 118 16.52 14.53 -7.70
C LEU A 118 17.26 14.06 -6.43
N VAL A 119 16.67 14.21 -5.25
CA VAL A 119 17.27 13.86 -3.95
C VAL A 119 17.21 12.35 -3.63
N LEU A 120 16.37 11.57 -4.32
CA LEU A 120 16.05 10.19 -3.91
C LEU A 120 16.49 9.10 -4.89
N VAL A 121 17.06 9.46 -6.04
CA VAL A 121 17.64 8.50 -7.00
C VAL A 121 18.81 7.72 -6.37
N VAL A 122 19.45 8.27 -5.33
CA VAL A 122 20.61 7.65 -4.65
C VAL A 122 20.18 6.62 -3.59
N CYS A 123 18.96 6.68 -3.06
CA CYS A 123 18.49 5.84 -1.95
C CYS A 123 17.25 5.00 -2.32
N GLN A 124 17.40 4.05 -3.26
CA GLN A 124 16.30 3.16 -3.69
C GLN A 124 15.60 2.43 -2.53
N ARG A 125 16.30 2.13 -1.44
CA ARG A 125 15.72 1.46 -0.25
C ARG A 125 14.80 2.36 0.60
N LEU A 126 14.96 3.69 0.58
CA LEU A 126 14.16 4.61 1.41
C LEU A 126 12.92 5.15 0.68
N ARG A 127 12.83 4.93 -0.63
CA ARG A 127 11.74 5.41 -1.48
C ARG A 127 10.34 5.08 -0.94
N LEU A 128 10.10 3.81 -0.63
CA LEU A 128 8.82 3.32 -0.12
C LEU A 128 8.54 3.81 1.31
N PHE A 129 9.60 3.95 2.10
CA PHE A 129 9.49 4.47 3.47
C PHE A 129 9.04 5.93 3.47
N LEU A 130 9.62 6.76 2.61
CA LEU A 130 9.29 8.19 2.51
C LEU A 130 7.88 8.43 1.98
N SER A 131 7.42 7.66 0.98
CA SER A 131 6.03 7.74 0.50
C SER A 131 5.03 7.39 1.61
N LEU A 132 5.34 6.36 2.40
CA LEU A 132 4.52 5.99 3.56
C LEU A 132 4.56 7.07 4.64
N LEU A 133 5.74 7.59 4.99
CA LEU A 133 5.89 8.64 5.98
C LEU A 133 5.09 9.90 5.62
N PHE A 134 5.20 10.36 4.38
CA PHE A 134 4.46 11.54 3.91
C PHE A 134 2.94 11.30 3.96
N SER A 135 2.49 10.14 3.48
CA SER A 135 1.08 9.75 3.55
C SER A 135 0.57 9.69 5.00
N GLN A 136 1.31 9.06 5.92
CA GLN A 136 0.92 8.94 7.32
C GLN A 136 0.90 10.32 8.02
N LEU A 137 1.92 11.16 7.77
CA LEU A 137 2.00 12.50 8.33
C LEU A 137 0.78 13.33 7.93
N CYS A 138 0.41 13.31 6.66
CA CYS A 138 -0.76 14.04 6.18
C CYS A 138 -2.06 13.51 6.81
N SER A 139 -2.29 12.20 6.82
CA SER A 139 -3.49 11.61 7.42
C SER A 139 -3.61 11.90 8.92
N ILE A 140 -2.52 11.79 9.69
CA ILE A 140 -2.52 12.06 11.14
C ILE A 140 -2.75 13.55 11.40
N LEU A 141 -2.09 14.42 10.64
CA LEU A 141 -2.22 15.87 10.79
C LEU A 141 -3.64 16.34 10.50
N LEU A 142 -4.24 15.88 9.41
CA LEU A 142 -5.64 16.17 9.07
C LEU A 142 -6.59 15.71 10.17
N LYS A 143 -6.40 14.50 10.69
CA LYS A 143 -7.25 13.95 11.76
C LYS A 143 -7.09 14.71 13.07
N ALA A 144 -5.86 15.12 13.41
CA ALA A 144 -5.59 15.96 14.58
C ALA A 144 -6.29 17.33 14.46
N LEU A 145 -6.24 17.94 13.28
CA LEU A 145 -6.92 19.20 12.98
C LEU A 145 -8.44 19.09 13.07
N GLU A 146 -9.04 18.06 12.46
CA GLU A 146 -10.49 17.80 12.54
C GLU A 146 -10.92 17.61 14.00
N THR A 147 -10.14 16.84 14.78
CA THR A 147 -10.44 16.59 16.21
C THR A 147 -10.41 17.87 17.04
N LEU A 148 -9.45 18.77 16.78
CA LEU A 148 -9.33 20.04 17.50
C LEU A 148 -10.35 21.08 17.05
N ASN A 149 -10.72 21.10 15.77
CA ASN A 149 -11.71 22.01 15.22
C ASN A 149 -13.15 21.65 15.63
N LEU A 150 -13.44 20.36 15.86
CA LEU A 150 -14.75 19.91 16.38
C LEU A 150 -14.93 20.14 17.89
N ASN A 151 -13.85 20.49 18.61
CA ASN A 151 -13.85 20.67 20.07
C ASN A 151 -13.71 22.16 20.48
N ILE A 152 -13.83 23.07 19.51
CA ILE A 152 -13.88 24.54 19.64
C ILE A 152 -15.17 25.00 18.97
#